data_AF-A0A416KK29-F1
#
_entry.id   AF-A0A416KK29-F1
#
_cell.length_a   1.000
_cell.length_b   1.000
_cell.length_c   1.000
_cell.angle_alpha   90.00
_cell.angle_beta   90.00
_cell.angle_gamma   90.00
#
_symmetry.space_group_name_H-M   'P 1'
#
loop_
_entity.id
_entity.type
_entity.pdbx_description
1 polymer ?
#
loop_
_entity_poly.entity_id
_entity_poly.type
_entity_poly.pdbx_seq_one_letter_code
_entity_poly.pdbx_strand_id
1 'polypeptide(L)'
;MFKAKKTVMYIVVKGVDDMTDRRNLMKEIILRNCVIDHRIADSLVNKLGSCGDKDHKKCEYQLSLENYDLCGIARDFELLKKAGIIEYVTKPTNYIVC
;
A
#
# COMPACT_ATOMS: atom_id res chain seq x y z
N MET A 1 -3.00 -16.60 27.55
CA MET A 1 -3.13 -15.43 26.66
C MET A 1 -2.14 -15.60 25.50
N PHE A 2 -2.58 -16.16 24.38
CA PHE A 2 -1.72 -16.34 23.20
C PHE A 2 -1.44 -14.95 22.62
N LYS A 3 -0.22 -14.43 22.80
CA LYS A 3 0.25 -13.28 22.01
C LYS A 3 0.37 -13.75 20.57
N ALA A 4 -0.70 -13.59 19.78
CA ALA A 4 -0.61 -13.77 18.34
C ALA A 4 0.52 -12.89 17.81
N LYS A 5 1.50 -13.50 17.14
CA LYS A 5 2.64 -12.78 16.57
C LYS A 5 2.08 -11.85 15.50
N LYS A 6 2.07 -10.54 15.78
CA LYS A 6 1.53 -9.52 14.87
C LYS A 6 2.36 -9.56 13.58
N THR A 7 1.78 -10.10 12.52
CA THR A 7 2.47 -10.21 11.23
C THR A 7 2.29 -8.89 10.51
N VAL A 8 3.34 -8.08 10.51
CA VAL A 8 3.39 -6.81 9.79
C VAL A 8 4.14 -7.03 8.48
N MET A 9 3.56 -6.56 7.37
CA MET A 9 4.19 -6.56 6.06
C MET A 9 4.18 -5.14 5.51
N TYR A 10 5.35 -4.68 5.08
CA TYR A 10 5.44 -3.46 4.31
C TYR A 10 5.38 -3.79 2.82
N ILE A 11 4.75 -2.92 2.04
CA ILE A 11 4.80 -2.95 0.58
C ILE A 11 4.98 -1.53 0.06
N VAL A 12 5.61 -1.40 -1.09
CA VAL A 12 5.77 -0.14 -1.80
C VAL A 12 5.04 -0.23 -3.12
N VAL A 13 4.09 0.67 -3.33
CA VAL A 13 3.31 0.85 -4.55
C VAL A 13 3.88 2.03 -5.31
N LYS A 14 4.34 1.80 -6.54
CA LYS A 14 5.01 2.79 -7.39
C LYS A 14 4.23 3.09 -8.64
N GLY A 15 4.46 4.27 -9.21
CA GLY A 15 3.81 4.68 -10.45
C GLY A 15 2.32 4.95 -10.27
N VAL A 16 1.88 5.25 -9.04
CA VAL A 16 0.49 5.62 -8.76
C VAL A 16 0.22 6.95 -9.44
N ASP A 17 -0.80 7.06 -10.29
CA ASP A 17 -1.11 8.36 -10.90
C ASP A 17 -1.35 9.44 -9.82
N ASP A 18 -1.08 10.72 -10.10
CA ASP A 18 -1.27 11.82 -9.14
C ASP A 18 -2.66 12.45 -9.26
N MET A 19 -3.71 11.62 -9.39
CA MET A 19 -5.09 12.10 -9.28
C MET A 19 -5.46 12.38 -7.82
N THR A 20 -6.48 13.22 -7.63
CA THR A 20 -7.13 13.39 -6.34
C THR A 20 -7.58 12.01 -5.81
N ASP A 21 -7.46 11.80 -4.50
CA ASP A 21 -7.88 10.57 -3.79
C ASP A 21 -6.97 9.34 -3.83
N ARG A 22 -5.77 9.37 -4.43
CA ARG A 22 -4.93 8.15 -4.43
C ARG A 22 -4.43 7.70 -3.07
N ARG A 23 -4.25 8.64 -2.12
CA ARG A 23 -4.01 8.27 -0.71
C ARG A 23 -5.23 7.56 -0.11
N ASN A 24 -6.44 8.01 -0.42
CA ASN A 24 -7.68 7.39 0.04
C ASN A 24 -7.85 6.00 -0.59
N LEU A 25 -7.52 5.83 -1.87
CA LEU A 25 -7.51 4.52 -2.51
C LEU A 25 -6.57 3.54 -1.79
N MET A 26 -5.34 3.95 -1.46
CA MET A 26 -4.42 3.09 -0.70
C MET A 26 -4.98 2.71 0.67
N LYS A 27 -5.63 3.65 1.35
CA LYS A 27 -6.30 3.41 2.63
C LYS A 27 -7.43 2.38 2.50
N GLU A 28 -8.26 2.50 1.46
CA GLU A 28 -9.37 1.55 1.22
C GLU A 28 -8.87 0.12 0.97
N ILE A 29 -7.74 -0.04 0.26
CA ILE A 29 -7.11 -1.36 0.09
C ILE A 29 -6.73 -1.95 1.45
N ILE A 30 -6.18 -1.15 2.35
CA ILE A 30 -5.84 -1.61 3.72
C ILE A 30 -7.12 -1.96 4.48
N LEU A 31 -8.12 -1.08 4.51
CA LEU A 31 -9.37 -1.29 5.26
C LEU A 31 -10.13 -2.53 4.79
N ARG A 32 -10.11 -2.81 3.49
CA ARG A 32 -10.78 -3.98 2.92
C ARG A 32 -10.09 -5.29 3.24
N ASN A 33 -8.75 -5.26 3.31
CA ASN A 33 -7.96 -6.49 3.37
C ASN A 33 -7.25 -6.73 4.72
N CYS A 34 -7.26 -5.77 5.64
CA CYS A 34 -6.61 -5.86 6.95
C CYS A 34 -7.62 -5.75 8.08
N VAL A 35 -7.49 -6.59 9.12
CA VAL A 35 -8.29 -6.46 10.34
C VAL A 35 -7.64 -5.42 11.26
N ILE A 36 -8.00 -4.15 11.07
CA ILE A 36 -7.43 -2.99 11.79
C ILE A 36 -8.51 -2.02 12.28
N ASP A 37 -8.15 -1.13 13.22
CA ASP A 37 -8.99 0.01 13.59
C ASP A 37 -8.92 1.08 12.48
N HIS A 38 -10.08 1.55 12.00
CA HIS A 38 -10.15 2.58 10.96
C HIS A 38 -9.43 3.88 11.34
N ARG A 39 -9.31 4.18 12.64
CA ARG A 39 -8.60 5.35 13.16
C ARG A 39 -7.10 5.31 12.91
N ILE A 40 -6.51 4.13 12.71
CA ILE A 40 -5.09 3.96 12.41
C ILE A 40 -4.81 3.77 10.92
N ALA A 41 -5.83 3.57 10.07
CA ALA A 41 -5.60 3.29 8.65
C ALA A 41 -4.82 4.40 7.93
N ASP A 42 -5.04 5.65 8.32
CA ASP A 42 -4.32 6.81 7.78
C ASP A 42 -2.81 6.78 8.08
N SER A 43 -2.41 6.27 9.25
CA SER A 43 -0.99 6.17 9.63
C SER A 43 -0.28 4.99 8.98
N LEU A 44 -1.04 4.07 8.37
CA LEU A 44 -0.51 2.93 7.63
C LEU A 44 -0.21 3.25 6.16
N VAL A 45 -0.51 4.47 5.69
CA VAL A 45 -0.27 4.93 4.32
C VAL A 45 0.70 6.11 4.32
N ASN A 46 1.93 5.86 3.91
CA ASN A 46 2.98 6.86 3.81
C ASN A 46 3.28 7.19 2.34
N LYS A 47 3.24 8.48 1.97
CA LYS A 47 3.72 8.93 0.66
C LYS A 47 5.24 9.07 0.73
N LEU A 48 5.98 8.29 -0.06
CA LEU A 48 7.44 8.33 -0.10
C LEU A 48 7.96 9.44 -1.00
N GLY A 49 7.22 9.77 -2.06
CA GLY A 49 7.62 10.80 -3.00
C GLY A 49 6.70 10.89 -4.20
N SER A 50 7.11 11.74 -5.13
CA SER A 50 6.51 11.82 -6.46
C SER A 50 7.59 12.06 -7.52
N CYS A 51 7.41 11.49 -8.70
CA CYS A 51 8.29 11.60 -9.85
C CYS A 51 7.48 12.01 -11.08
N GLY A 52 8.11 12.66 -12.06
CA GLY A 52 7.48 13.11 -13.30
C GLY A 52 7.07 14.58 -13.30
N ASP A 53 6.77 15.09 -14.49
CA ASP A 53 6.39 16.49 -14.73
C ASP A 53 4.91 16.74 -14.42
N LYS A 54 4.49 18.01 -14.46
CA LYS A 54 3.14 18.45 -14.04
C LYS A 54 2.00 17.63 -14.63
N ASP A 55 2.13 17.17 -15.87
CA ASP A 55 1.09 16.43 -16.61
C ASP A 55 1.19 14.90 -16.47
N HIS A 56 2.32 14.39 -15.95
CA HIS A 56 2.61 12.95 -15.83
C HIS A 56 3.13 12.57 -14.45
N LYS A 57 2.72 13.32 -13.42
CA LYS A 57 3.18 13.09 -12.07
C LYS A 57 2.67 11.76 -11.55
N LYS A 58 3.60 10.99 -11.02
CA LYS A 58 3.40 9.69 -10.38
C LYS A 58 3.84 9.77 -8.93
N CYS A 59 3.20 8.99 -8.08
CA CYS A 59 3.45 8.91 -6.66
C CYS A 59 3.95 7.53 -6.27
N GLU A 60 4.72 7.51 -5.18
CA GLU A 60 5.12 6.30 -4.49
C GLU A 60 4.51 6.29 -3.08
N TYR A 61 3.90 5.16 -2.72
CA TYR A 61 3.31 4.94 -1.41
C TYR A 61 3.91 3.71 -0.75
N GLN A 62 4.19 3.79 0.53
CA GLN A 62 4.46 2.64 1.38
C GLN A 62 3.22 2.33 2.21
N LEU A 63 2.78 1.09 2.16
CA LEU A 63 1.66 0.60 2.98
C LEU A 63 2.17 -0.37 4.03
N SER A 64 1.69 -0.20 5.26
CA SER A 64 1.90 -1.14 6.36
C SER A 64 0.65 -1.99 6.53
N LEU A 65 0.78 -3.30 6.29
CA LEU A 65 -0.29 -4.27 6.32
C LEU A 65 -0.18 -5.10 7.60
N GLU A 66 -1.26 -5.19 8.35
CA GLU A 66 -1.32 -5.97 9.60
C GLU A 66 -2.51 -6.92 9.55
N ASN A 67 -2.34 -8.18 9.96
CA ASN A 67 -3.42 -9.19 9.97
C ASN A 67 -4.22 -9.21 8.65
N TYR A 68 -3.50 -9.32 7.54
CA TYR A 68 -4.01 -9.08 6.20
C TYR A 68 -4.38 -10.36 5.43
N ASP A 69 -5.36 -10.26 4.54
CA ASP A 69 -5.64 -11.25 3.50
C ASP A 69 -4.72 -11.03 2.29
N LEU A 70 -3.72 -11.90 2.14
CA LEU A 70 -2.76 -11.83 1.03
C LEU A 70 -3.44 -11.98 -0.33
N CYS A 71 -4.47 -12.83 -0.44
CA CYS A 71 -5.16 -13.08 -1.71
C CYS A 71 -5.96 -11.86 -2.16
N GLY A 72 -6.70 -11.24 -1.22
CA GLY A 72 -7.44 -10.01 -1.48
C GLY A 72 -6.52 -8.86 -1.90
N ILE A 73 -5.40 -8.66 -1.19
CA ILE A 73 -4.41 -7.63 -1.52
C ILE A 73 -3.79 -7.84 -2.89
N ALA A 74 -3.36 -9.07 -3.18
CA ALA A 74 -2.76 -9.39 -4.48
C ALA A 74 -3.73 -9.11 -5.63
N ARG A 75 -5.00 -9.50 -5.46
CA ARG A 75 -6.06 -9.25 -6.43
C ARG A 75 -6.30 -7.75 -6.65
N ASP A 76 -6.38 -6.97 -5.59
CA ASP A 76 -6.64 -5.53 -5.69
C ASP A 76 -5.51 -4.82 -6.43
N PHE A 77 -4.25 -5.13 -6.14
CA PHE A 77 -3.13 -4.55 -6.89
C PHE A 77 -3.06 -5.02 -8.33
N GLU A 78 -3.41 -6.28 -8.63
CA GLU A 78 -3.48 -6.75 -10.01
C GLU A 78 -4.53 -5.98 -10.81
N LEU A 79 -5.71 -5.74 -10.23
CA LEU A 79 -6.77 -4.94 -10.84
C LEU A 79 -6.33 -3.49 -11.06
N LEU A 80 -5.69 -2.85 -10.08
CA LEU A 80 -5.18 -1.50 -10.21
C LEU A 80 -4.08 -1.39 -11.27
N LYS A 81 -3.23 -2.42 -11.41
CA LYS A 81 -2.22 -2.48 -12.46
C LYS A 81 -2.87 -2.61 -13.84
N LYS A 82 -3.87 -3.48 -13.99
CA LYS A 82 -4.64 -3.64 -15.24
C LYS A 82 -5.38 -2.36 -15.63
N ALA A 83 -5.85 -1.59 -14.65
CA ALA A 83 -6.50 -0.30 -14.85
C ALA A 83 -5.52 0.84 -15.16
N GLY A 84 -4.19 0.61 -15.12
CA GLY A 84 -3.19 1.65 -15.35
C GLY A 84 -3.05 2.68 -14.22
N ILE A 85 -3.65 2.41 -13.06
CA ILE A 85 -3.62 3.30 -11.89
C ILE A 85 -2.25 3.22 -11.21
N ILE A 86 -1.64 2.03 -11.18
CA ILE A 86 -0.31 1.77 -10.61
C ILE A 86 0.54 1.03 -11.63
N GLU A 87 1.87 1.13 -11.48
CA GLU A 87 2.80 0.45 -12.37
C GLU A 87 3.40 -0.81 -11.71
N TYR A 88 3.87 -0.67 -10.47
CA TYR A 88 4.59 -1.72 -9.76
C TYR A 88 4.20 -1.81 -8.29
N VAL A 89 4.24 -3.01 -7.76
CA VAL A 89 4.20 -3.28 -6.32
C VAL A 89 5.42 -4.10 -5.96
N THR A 90 6.18 -3.62 -4.98
CA THR A 90 7.39 -4.29 -4.49
C THR A 90 7.26 -4.51 -3.00
N LYS A 91 7.56 -5.72 -2.54
CA LYS A 91 7.85 -5.95 -1.13
C LYS A 91 9.25 -5.37 -0.86
N PRO A 92 9.44 -4.45 0.10
CA PRO A 92 10.78 -4.14 0.56
C PRO A 92 11.39 -5.43 1.07
N THR A 93 12.47 -5.86 0.44
CA THR A 93 13.31 -6.96 0.94
C THR A 93 13.68 -6.57 2.36
N ASN A 94 13.40 -7.43 3.34
CA ASN A 94 13.81 -7.20 4.72
C ASN A 94 15.31 -6.88 4.70
N TYR A 95 15.69 -5.63 4.93
CA TYR A 95 17.03 -5.36 5.42
C TYR A 95 17.04 -5.99 6.81
N ILE A 96 17.63 -7.18 6.92
CA ILE A 96 18.14 -7.65 8.18
C ILE A 96 19.19 -6.60 8.55
N VAL A 97 18.82 -5.67 9.43
CA VAL A 97 19.81 -4.86 10.13
C VAL A 97 20.45 -5.85 11.10
N CYS A 98 21.62 -6.36 10.72
CA CYS A 98 22.45 -7.22 11.54
C CYS A 98 22.81 -6.54 12.87
#